data_AF-A0A834D2E2-F1
#
_entry.id   AF-A0A834D2E2-F1
#
_cell.length_a   1.000
_cell.length_b   1.000
_cell.length_c   1.000
_cell.angle_alpha   90.00
_cell.angle_beta   90.00
_cell.angle_gamma   90.00
#
_symmetry.space_group_name_H-M   'P 1'
#
loop_
_entity.id
_entity.type
_entity.pdbx_description
1 polymer ?
#
loop_
_entity_poly.entity_id
_entity_poly.type
_entity_poly.pdbx_seq_one_letter_code
_entity_poly.pdbx_strand_id
1 'polypeptide(L)'
;MFEMAHLFEDALREYDELELCYMETVNMIGKQRDFGGVDRGDDQAVLLNPGNKPLTQIVQDDSFREFEFRQYLFACQSKLLFKLNRAFEVASRGYSFIISFSKALALHENILPFCMREVWVITACLDVVNATASHYIDGLVAPDIEKEFYRLQGDLYSLCRIKFMRLSYLIGYGTEIERSPVNSASLSMLPWPKPAIWPSVPPDALSEVFTKEKVSYQYAVC
;
A
#
# COMPACT_ATOMS: atom_id res chain seq x y z
N MET A 1 7.56 25.17 6.88
CA MET A 1 8.82 25.91 7.11
C MET A 1 10.04 25.06 6.78
N PHE A 2 10.16 23.83 7.33
CA PHE A 2 11.27 22.90 7.03
C PHE A 2 11.34 22.42 5.57
N GLU A 3 10.19 22.12 4.93
CA GLU A 3 10.17 21.73 3.50
C GLU A 3 10.70 22.82 2.55
N MET A 4 10.46 24.09 2.89
CA MET A 4 10.93 25.25 2.11
C MET A 4 12.43 25.49 2.28
N ALA A 5 13.02 24.93 3.34
CA ALA A 5 14.45 24.99 3.63
C ALA A 5 15.20 23.71 3.20
N HIS A 6 14.55 22.79 2.46
CA HIS A 6 15.08 21.49 2.06
C HIS A 6 15.47 20.56 3.24
N LEU A 7 14.96 20.81 4.43
CA LEU A 7 15.16 19.98 5.61
C LEU A 7 14.12 18.86 5.63
N PHE A 8 14.23 17.92 4.69
CA PHE A 8 13.20 16.88 4.49
C PHE A 8 13.16 15.85 5.61
N GLU A 9 14.30 15.50 6.23
CA GLU A 9 14.34 14.60 7.39
C GLU A 9 13.66 15.22 8.61
N ASP A 10 13.92 16.50 8.90
CA ASP A 10 13.27 17.18 10.02
C ASP A 10 11.77 17.36 9.75
N ALA A 11 11.39 17.75 8.53
CA ALA A 11 9.98 17.80 8.15
C ALA A 11 9.28 16.43 8.29
N LEU A 12 9.96 15.34 7.94
CA LEU A 12 9.41 13.99 8.06
C LEU A 12 9.21 13.62 9.54
N ARG A 13 10.18 13.97 10.40
CA ARG A 13 10.07 13.78 11.85
C ARG A 13 8.84 14.49 12.43
N GLU A 14 8.59 15.74 12.03
CA GLU A 14 7.41 16.48 12.51
C GLU A 14 6.09 15.83 12.11
N TYR A 15 5.99 15.26 10.89
CA TYR A 15 4.78 14.52 10.47
C TYR A 15 4.64 13.19 11.20
N ASP A 16 5.75 12.48 11.46
CA ASP A 16 5.75 11.24 12.24
C ASP A 16 5.32 11.52 13.70
N GLU A 17 5.80 12.61 14.31
CA GLU A 17 5.37 13.06 15.64
C GLU A 17 3.89 13.46 15.67
N LEU A 18 3.41 14.15 14.64
CA LEU A 18 1.99 14.52 14.51
C LEU A 18 1.08 13.29 14.37
N GLU A 19 1.49 12.27 13.61
CA GLU A 19 0.76 11.00 13.51
C GLU A 19 0.68 10.30 14.88
N LEU A 20 1.79 10.25 15.63
CA LEU A 20 1.82 9.66 16.97
C LEU A 20 0.90 10.40 17.94
N CYS A 21 1.00 11.73 18.02
CA CYS A 21 0.11 12.54 18.85
C CYS A 21 -1.37 12.35 18.49
N TYR A 22 -1.67 12.26 17.19
CA TYR A 22 -3.03 11.97 16.72
C TYR A 22 -3.53 10.61 17.22
N MET A 23 -2.75 9.54 17.02
CA MET A 23 -3.13 8.19 17.42
C MET A 23 -3.32 8.06 18.94
N GLU A 24 -2.51 8.74 19.74
CA GLU A 24 -2.69 8.82 21.20
C GLU A 24 -3.98 9.55 21.58
N THR A 25 -4.30 10.65 20.89
CA THR A 25 -5.46 11.48 21.20
C THR A 25 -6.78 10.89 20.72
N VAL A 26 -6.79 10.11 19.62
CA VAL A 26 -7.99 9.38 19.14
C VAL A 26 -8.41 8.28 20.11
N ASN A 27 -7.45 7.66 20.79
CA ASN A 27 -7.71 6.63 21.79
C ASN A 27 -8.26 7.19 23.12
N MET A 28 -8.27 8.52 23.31
CA MET A 28 -8.86 9.16 24.48
C MET A 28 -10.38 9.34 24.30
N ILE A 29 -11.14 8.68 25.18
CA ILE A 29 -12.61 8.57 25.16
C ILE A 29 -13.28 9.94 25.43
N GLY A 30 -14.27 10.33 24.60
CA GLY A 30 -15.26 11.34 25.03
C GLY A 30 -15.91 12.22 23.95
N LYS A 31 -15.35 12.34 22.75
CA LYS A 31 -15.98 13.06 21.62
C LYS A 31 -16.17 12.11 20.45
N GLN A 32 -17.42 11.88 20.04
CA GLN A 32 -17.73 11.27 18.76
C GLN A 32 -17.21 12.21 17.66
N ARG A 33 -16.09 11.85 17.04
CA ARG A 33 -15.50 12.61 15.93
C ARG A 33 -16.17 12.18 14.64
N ASP A 34 -16.32 13.12 13.71
CA ASP A 34 -16.70 12.77 12.34
C ASP A 34 -15.59 11.93 11.71
N PHE A 35 -15.94 10.77 11.16
CA PHE A 35 -14.98 9.90 10.51
C PHE A 35 -14.63 10.42 9.11
N GLY A 36 -15.57 11.04 8.38
CA GLY A 36 -15.39 11.44 6.98
C GLY A 36 -15.56 10.27 5.98
N GLY A 37 -15.10 10.46 4.74
CA GLY A 37 -15.17 9.43 3.69
C GLY A 37 -16.55 9.24 3.05
N VAL A 38 -17.37 10.29 3.07
CA VAL A 38 -18.75 10.30 2.53
C VAL A 38 -18.91 11.26 1.35
N ASP A 39 -17.87 12.03 1.01
CA ASP A 39 -17.92 12.93 -0.13
C ASP A 39 -17.80 12.11 -1.43
N ARG A 40 -18.32 12.64 -2.54
CA ARG A 40 -18.17 11.99 -3.85
C ARG A 40 -16.69 11.85 -4.20
N GLY A 41 -16.27 10.63 -4.52
CA GLY A 41 -14.90 10.30 -4.93
C GLY A 41 -14.00 9.85 -3.77
N ASP A 42 -14.49 9.85 -2.53
CA ASP A 42 -13.72 9.36 -1.37
C ASP A 42 -13.50 7.84 -1.41
N ASP A 43 -14.24 7.10 -2.24
CA ASP A 43 -14.07 5.67 -2.47
C ASP A 43 -12.73 5.32 -3.13
N GLN A 44 -12.12 6.29 -3.81
CA GLN A 44 -10.77 6.17 -4.34
C GLN A 44 -9.77 6.66 -3.29
N ALA A 45 -8.78 5.84 -2.97
CA ALA A 45 -7.72 6.25 -2.08
C ALA A 45 -6.94 7.42 -2.66
N VAL A 46 -6.48 8.32 -1.80
CA VAL A 46 -5.65 9.44 -2.22
C VAL A 46 -4.41 9.53 -1.35
N LEU A 47 -3.66 8.43 -1.34
CA LEU A 47 -2.53 8.22 -0.43
C LEU A 47 -1.31 9.06 -0.75
N LEU A 48 -1.20 9.59 -1.97
CA LEU A 48 0.04 10.19 -2.47
C LEU A 48 -0.16 11.60 -3.02
N ASN A 49 -1.35 12.16 -2.85
CA ASN A 49 -1.66 13.53 -3.22
C ASN A 49 -2.15 14.32 -2.00
N PRO A 50 -1.25 15.00 -1.26
CA PRO A 50 -1.63 15.77 -0.08
C PRO A 50 -2.47 17.01 -0.42
N GLY A 51 -2.54 17.39 -1.71
CA GLY A 51 -3.36 18.50 -2.20
C GLY A 51 -4.77 18.13 -2.63
N ASN A 52 -5.20 16.88 -2.44
CA ASN A 52 -6.50 16.40 -2.92
C ASN A 52 -7.69 17.10 -2.25
N LYS A 53 -7.60 17.32 -0.93
CA LYS A 53 -8.55 18.16 -0.19
C LYS A 53 -7.76 19.26 0.52
N PRO A 54 -8.19 20.54 0.45
CA PRO A 54 -7.54 21.60 1.20
C PRO A 54 -7.65 21.32 2.70
N LEU A 55 -6.62 21.70 3.47
CA LEU A 55 -6.60 21.50 4.93
C LEU A 55 -7.84 22.05 5.63
N THR A 56 -8.44 23.12 5.11
CA THR A 56 -9.70 23.70 5.61
C THR A 56 -10.93 22.78 5.48
N GLN A 57 -10.85 21.73 4.66
CA GLN A 57 -11.87 20.68 4.56
C GLN A 57 -11.54 19.44 5.40
N ILE A 58 -10.30 19.34 5.90
CA ILE A 58 -9.83 18.26 6.77
C ILE A 58 -10.03 18.65 8.23
N VAL A 59 -9.72 19.91 8.54
CA VAL A 59 -9.90 20.55 9.84
C VAL A 59 -11.22 21.31 9.83
N GLN A 60 -12.15 20.92 10.69
CA GLN A 60 -13.42 21.61 10.90
C GLN A 60 -13.52 22.00 12.38
N ASP A 61 -13.56 23.31 12.65
CA ASP A 61 -13.51 23.90 13.98
C ASP A 61 -12.31 23.37 14.80
N ASP A 62 -12.60 22.68 15.93
CA ASP A 62 -11.62 22.06 16.82
C ASP A 62 -11.44 20.54 16.57
N SER A 63 -11.86 20.03 15.40
CA SER A 63 -11.81 18.60 15.09
C SER A 63 -11.25 18.31 13.69
N PHE A 64 -10.80 17.08 13.51
CA PHE A 64 -10.36 16.54 12.23
C PHE A 64 -11.34 15.47 11.77
N ARG A 65 -11.59 15.39 10.46
CA ARG A 65 -12.19 14.18 9.88
C ARG A 65 -11.10 13.12 9.74
N GLU A 66 -11.24 12.00 10.46
CA GLU A 66 -10.19 10.98 10.57
C GLU A 66 -9.76 10.44 9.20
N PHE A 67 -10.73 10.18 8.34
CA PHE A 67 -10.52 9.56 7.03
C PHE A 67 -9.60 10.41 6.15
N GLU A 68 -9.88 11.71 6.04
CA GLU A 68 -9.07 12.65 5.29
C GLU A 68 -7.72 12.90 5.95
N PHE A 69 -7.71 13.09 7.27
CA PHE A 69 -6.50 13.49 8.00
C PHE A 69 -5.41 12.42 7.94
N ARG A 70 -5.77 11.15 8.13
CA ARG A 70 -4.81 10.04 8.08
C ARG A 70 -4.22 9.84 6.69
N GLN A 71 -5.03 9.98 5.64
CA GLN A 71 -4.54 9.92 4.25
C GLN A 71 -3.63 11.12 3.92
N TYR A 72 -3.99 12.31 4.40
CA TYR A 72 -3.16 13.51 4.25
C TYR A 72 -1.78 13.36 4.90
N LEU A 73 -1.72 12.88 6.15
CA LEU A 73 -0.44 12.64 6.83
C LEU A 73 0.43 11.66 6.05
N PHE A 74 -0.14 10.52 5.64
CA PHE A 74 0.56 9.53 4.85
C PHE A 74 1.09 10.10 3.53
N ALA A 75 0.30 10.94 2.86
CA ALA A 75 0.71 11.60 1.62
C ALA A 75 1.87 12.59 1.83
N CYS A 76 1.84 13.36 2.93
CA CYS A 76 2.92 14.25 3.32
C CYS A 76 4.21 13.48 3.62
N GLN A 77 4.15 12.43 4.43
CA GLN A 77 5.30 11.56 4.74
C GLN A 77 5.87 10.93 3.45
N SER A 78 5.00 10.37 2.60
CA SER A 78 5.40 9.72 1.34
C SER A 78 6.12 10.68 0.40
N LYS A 79 5.61 11.91 0.25
CA LYS A 79 6.25 12.96 -0.56
C LYS A 79 7.67 13.27 -0.06
N LEU A 80 7.89 13.32 1.25
CA LEU A 80 9.21 13.56 1.84
C LEU A 80 10.14 12.36 1.65
N LEU A 81 9.64 11.15 1.88
CA LEU A 81 10.40 9.92 1.67
C LEU A 81 10.85 9.77 0.21
N PHE A 82 10.00 10.12 -0.77
CA PHE A 82 10.41 10.13 -2.17
C PHE A 82 11.51 11.15 -2.46
N LYS A 83 11.45 12.35 -1.86
CA LYS A 83 12.55 13.33 -1.96
C LYS A 83 13.86 12.85 -1.33
N LEU A 84 13.78 11.89 -0.41
CA LEU A 84 14.91 11.24 0.25
C LEU A 84 15.34 9.93 -0.44
N ASN A 85 14.74 9.58 -1.60
CA ASN A 85 14.95 8.31 -2.32
C ASN A 85 14.64 7.05 -1.47
N ARG A 86 13.71 7.16 -0.52
CA ARG A 86 13.30 6.07 0.40
C ARG A 86 12.00 5.40 -0.07
N ALA A 87 11.92 5.03 -1.36
CA ALA A 87 10.72 4.40 -1.94
C ALA A 87 10.32 3.09 -1.25
N PHE A 88 11.29 2.30 -0.79
CA PHE A 88 11.04 1.11 0.03
C PHE A 88 10.26 1.41 1.30
N GLU A 89 10.60 2.50 2.00
CA GLU A 89 9.94 2.86 3.24
C GLU A 89 8.51 3.34 3.02
N VAL A 90 8.25 4.02 1.89
CA VAL A 90 6.88 4.32 1.46
C VAL A 90 6.08 3.03 1.24
N ALA A 91 6.66 2.01 0.60
CA ALA A 91 5.98 0.72 0.42
C ALA A 91 5.69 0.02 1.76
N SER A 92 6.67 -0.01 2.66
CA SER A 92 6.55 -0.66 3.98
C SER A 92 5.52 0.04 4.88
N ARG A 93 5.63 1.37 5.00
CA ARG A 93 4.67 2.19 5.74
C ARG A 93 3.28 2.13 5.09
N GLY A 94 3.21 2.18 3.76
CA GLY A 94 1.96 2.11 3.00
C GLY A 94 1.22 0.80 3.21
N TYR A 95 1.91 -0.34 3.15
CA TYR A 95 1.31 -1.64 3.45
C TYR A 95 0.71 -1.70 4.85
N SER A 96 1.46 -1.23 5.86
CA SER A 96 1.02 -1.19 7.26
C SER A 96 -0.17 -0.25 7.46
N PHE A 97 -0.10 0.94 6.83
CA PHE A 97 -1.17 1.93 6.82
C PHE A 97 -2.46 1.34 6.24
N ILE A 98 -2.40 0.75 5.04
CA ILE A 98 -3.57 0.18 4.35
C ILE A 98 -4.25 -0.90 5.19
N ILE A 99 -3.48 -1.79 5.83
CA ILE A 99 -4.05 -2.83 6.71
C ILE A 99 -4.73 -2.19 7.92
N SER A 100 -4.07 -1.24 8.58
CA SER A 100 -4.63 -0.58 9.76
C SER A 100 -5.88 0.23 9.42
N PHE A 101 -5.86 0.95 8.30
CA PHE A 101 -6.95 1.80 7.86
C PHE A 101 -8.11 0.98 7.32
N SER A 102 -7.86 -0.16 6.66
CA SER A 102 -8.92 -1.11 6.31
C SER A 102 -9.69 -1.62 7.55
N LYS A 103 -9.05 -1.71 8.72
CA LYS A 103 -9.74 -2.05 9.98
C LYS A 103 -10.58 -0.87 10.47
N ALA A 104 -10.06 0.35 10.39
CA ALA A 104 -10.81 1.57 10.73
C ALA A 104 -12.06 1.74 9.85
N LEU A 105 -11.93 1.52 8.53
CA LEU A 105 -13.07 1.51 7.60
C LEU A 105 -14.11 0.45 7.97
N ALA A 106 -13.68 -0.73 8.42
CA ALA A 106 -14.59 -1.78 8.85
C ALA A 106 -15.43 -1.39 10.08
N LEU A 107 -14.85 -0.62 11.01
CA LEU A 107 -15.55 -0.13 12.20
C LEU A 107 -16.61 0.93 11.88
N HIS A 108 -16.49 1.59 10.72
CA HIS A 108 -17.38 2.66 10.26
C HIS A 108 -18.22 2.25 9.04
N GLU A 109 -18.28 0.95 8.70
CA GLU A 109 -19.00 0.44 7.53
C GLU A 109 -20.48 0.85 7.50
N ASN A 110 -21.10 1.08 8.65
CA ASN A 110 -22.50 1.48 8.77
C ASN A 110 -22.80 2.92 8.31
N ILE A 111 -21.79 3.78 8.27
CA ILE A 111 -21.92 5.18 7.82
C ILE A 111 -21.27 5.43 6.47
N LEU A 112 -20.41 4.52 6.03
CA LEU A 112 -19.68 4.64 4.77
C LEU A 112 -20.50 4.12 3.57
N PRO A 113 -20.20 4.59 2.35
CA PRO A 113 -20.82 4.06 1.14
C PRO A 113 -20.66 2.54 0.99
N PHE A 114 -21.62 1.91 0.30
CA PHE A 114 -21.56 0.49 0.01
C PHE A 114 -20.25 0.11 -0.71
N CYS A 115 -19.58 -0.95 -0.23
CA CYS A 115 -18.28 -1.43 -0.71
C CYS A 115 -17.10 -0.44 -0.58
N MET A 116 -17.26 0.66 0.16
CA MET A 116 -16.21 1.68 0.38
C MET A 116 -14.87 1.06 0.75
N ARG A 117 -14.86 0.14 1.73
CA ARG A 117 -13.63 -0.49 2.20
C ARG A 117 -12.91 -1.26 1.10
N GLU A 118 -13.65 -2.03 0.31
CA GLU A 118 -13.07 -2.85 -0.75
C GLU A 118 -12.47 -1.98 -1.85
N VAL A 119 -13.23 -0.98 -2.33
CA VAL A 119 -12.77 -0.05 -3.38
C VAL A 119 -11.58 0.78 -2.90
N TRP A 120 -11.63 1.29 -1.67
CA TRP A 120 -10.55 2.08 -1.11
C TRP A 120 -9.25 1.27 -0.95
N VAL A 121 -9.32 0.02 -0.46
CA VAL A 121 -8.10 -0.79 -0.29
C VAL A 121 -7.49 -1.18 -1.64
N ILE A 122 -8.33 -1.48 -2.64
CA ILE A 122 -7.86 -1.78 -4.01
C ILE A 122 -7.05 -0.60 -4.56
N THR A 123 -7.64 0.58 -4.51
CA THR A 123 -7.06 1.81 -5.08
C THR A 123 -5.83 2.24 -4.30
N ALA A 124 -5.86 2.13 -2.97
CA ALA A 124 -4.71 2.39 -2.10
C ALA A 124 -3.50 1.49 -2.41
N CYS A 125 -3.72 0.19 -2.59
CA CYS A 125 -2.65 -0.75 -2.95
C CYS A 125 -2.03 -0.36 -4.30
N LEU A 126 -2.87 -0.07 -5.30
CA LEU A 126 -2.41 0.30 -6.64
C LEU A 126 -1.64 1.63 -6.63
N ASP A 127 -2.09 2.62 -5.88
CA ASP A 127 -1.41 3.91 -5.72
C ASP A 127 0.00 3.72 -5.15
N VAL A 128 0.13 2.98 -4.03
CA VAL A 128 1.42 2.73 -3.39
C VAL A 128 2.35 1.97 -4.33
N VAL A 129 1.87 0.91 -4.99
CA VAL A 129 2.67 0.14 -5.96
C VAL A 129 3.16 1.03 -7.09
N ASN A 130 2.26 1.75 -7.76
CA ASN A 130 2.59 2.55 -8.94
C ASN A 130 3.60 3.65 -8.62
N ALA A 131 3.41 4.36 -7.50
CA ALA A 131 4.32 5.43 -7.13
C ALA A 131 5.66 4.92 -6.64
N THR A 132 5.68 3.87 -5.82
CA THR A 132 6.94 3.31 -5.35
C THR A 132 7.74 2.70 -6.49
N ALA A 133 7.11 2.04 -7.46
CA ALA A 133 7.77 1.57 -8.68
C ALA A 133 8.34 2.73 -9.52
N SER A 134 7.62 3.85 -9.62
CA SER A 134 8.07 5.03 -10.38
C SER A 134 9.24 5.79 -9.72
N HIS A 135 9.38 5.66 -8.39
CA HIS A 135 10.42 6.32 -7.60
C HIS A 135 11.53 5.37 -7.13
N TYR A 136 11.42 4.07 -7.40
CA TYR A 136 12.46 3.10 -7.06
C TYR A 136 13.63 3.23 -8.03
N ILE A 137 14.84 3.15 -7.50
CA ILE A 137 16.09 3.24 -8.26
C ILE A 137 16.87 1.96 -7.98
N ASP A 138 17.00 1.11 -9.00
CA ASP A 138 17.71 -0.15 -8.92
C ASP A 138 19.18 0.06 -8.49
N GLY A 139 19.67 -0.81 -7.60
CA GLY A 139 21.05 -0.79 -7.12
C GLY A 139 21.42 0.35 -6.15
N LEU A 140 20.48 1.22 -5.77
CA LEU A 140 20.73 2.27 -4.77
C LEU A 140 20.68 1.74 -3.32
N VAL A 141 19.95 0.66 -3.09
CA VAL A 141 19.73 0.06 -1.77
C VAL A 141 20.46 -1.28 -1.65
N ALA A 142 20.67 -1.74 -0.41
CA ALA A 142 21.27 -3.05 -0.16
C ALA A 142 20.38 -4.19 -0.74
N PRO A 143 20.96 -5.30 -1.22
CA PRO A 143 20.20 -6.40 -1.83
C PRO A 143 19.08 -6.96 -0.95
N ASP A 144 19.26 -6.95 0.38
CA ASP A 144 18.25 -7.41 1.33
C ASP A 144 17.01 -6.51 1.33
N ILE A 145 17.22 -5.19 1.21
CA ILE A 145 16.14 -4.19 1.14
C ILE A 145 15.42 -4.31 -0.19
N GLU A 146 16.15 -4.50 -1.28
CA GLU A 146 15.59 -4.72 -2.61
C GLU A 146 14.70 -5.97 -2.64
N LYS A 147 15.17 -7.08 -2.08
CA LYS A 147 14.37 -8.30 -1.95
C LYS A 147 13.07 -8.05 -1.17
N GLU A 148 13.17 -7.35 -0.04
CA GLU A 148 12.00 -7.01 0.78
C GLU A 148 11.05 -6.04 0.07
N PHE A 149 11.58 -5.11 -0.74
CA PHE A 149 10.77 -4.23 -1.57
C PHE A 149 9.87 -5.01 -2.53
N TYR A 150 10.46 -5.94 -3.31
CA TYR A 150 9.68 -6.77 -4.23
C TYR A 150 8.71 -7.72 -3.51
N ARG A 151 9.08 -8.21 -2.31
CA ARG A 151 8.16 -8.97 -1.46
C ARG A 151 6.93 -8.14 -1.08
N LEU A 152 7.14 -6.88 -0.64
CA LEU A 152 6.06 -5.96 -0.28
C LEU A 152 5.18 -5.59 -1.48
N GLN A 153 5.75 -5.41 -2.67
CA GLN A 153 4.97 -5.23 -3.91
C GLN A 153 4.01 -6.42 -4.12
N GLY A 154 4.51 -7.66 -3.95
CA GLY A 154 3.70 -8.87 -4.01
C GLY A 154 2.57 -8.88 -2.97
N ASP A 155 2.86 -8.49 -1.73
CA ASP A 155 1.85 -8.42 -0.66
C ASP A 155 0.74 -7.39 -0.96
N LEU A 156 1.09 -6.22 -1.52
CA LEU A 156 0.14 -5.19 -1.93
C LEU A 156 -0.78 -5.68 -3.06
N TYR A 157 -0.23 -6.34 -4.08
CA TYR A 157 -1.03 -6.94 -5.15
C TYR A 157 -1.92 -8.09 -4.65
N SER A 158 -1.42 -8.92 -3.73
CA SER A 158 -2.19 -9.98 -3.11
C SER A 158 -3.38 -9.42 -2.32
N LEU A 159 -3.16 -8.37 -1.53
CA LEU A 159 -4.22 -7.68 -0.79
C LEU A 159 -5.25 -7.05 -1.73
N CYS A 160 -4.79 -6.40 -2.80
CA CYS A 160 -5.64 -5.83 -3.85
C CYS A 160 -6.54 -6.90 -4.48
N ARG A 161 -5.97 -8.05 -4.87
CA ARG A 161 -6.72 -9.19 -5.42
C ARG A 161 -7.78 -9.69 -4.45
N ILE A 162 -7.44 -9.90 -3.17
CA ILE A 162 -8.40 -10.37 -2.16
C ILE A 162 -9.61 -9.43 -2.07
N LYS A 163 -9.38 -8.11 -2.10
CA LYS A 163 -10.44 -7.11 -2.03
C LYS A 163 -11.26 -7.06 -3.32
N PHE A 164 -10.66 -7.22 -4.49
CA PHE A 164 -11.39 -7.37 -5.75
C PHE A 164 -12.34 -8.57 -5.74
N MET A 165 -11.90 -9.73 -5.25
CA MET A 165 -12.75 -10.93 -5.15
C MET A 165 -13.89 -10.74 -4.15
N ARG A 166 -13.64 -10.01 -3.05
CA ARG A 166 -14.71 -9.67 -2.11
C ARG A 166 -15.70 -8.69 -2.70
N LEU A 167 -15.22 -7.68 -3.44
CA LEU A 167 -16.06 -6.70 -4.12
C LEU A 167 -17.00 -7.41 -5.11
N SER A 168 -16.47 -8.29 -5.97
CA SER A 168 -17.27 -9.03 -6.95
C SER A 168 -18.39 -9.85 -6.28
N TYR A 169 -18.07 -10.52 -5.16
CA TYR A 169 -19.06 -11.22 -4.35
C TYR A 169 -20.15 -10.29 -3.81
N LEU A 170 -19.78 -9.14 -3.24
CA LEU A 170 -20.73 -8.18 -2.65
C LEU A 170 -21.70 -7.59 -3.69
N ILE A 171 -21.24 -7.37 -4.92
CA ILE A 171 -22.08 -6.85 -6.02
C ILE A 171 -22.86 -7.94 -6.76
N GLY A 172 -22.81 -9.20 -6.30
CA GLY A 172 -23.58 -10.32 -6.87
C GLY A 172 -23.03 -10.91 -8.16
N TYR A 173 -21.83 -10.49 -8.59
CA TYR A 173 -21.14 -11.04 -9.78
C TYR A 173 -20.04 -12.07 -9.41
N GLY A 174 -19.73 -12.23 -8.13
CA GLY A 174 -18.83 -13.26 -7.65
C GLY A 174 -19.53 -14.62 -7.73
N THR A 175 -18.97 -15.54 -8.51
CA THR A 175 -19.23 -16.96 -8.30
C THR A 175 -18.84 -17.34 -6.86
N GLU A 176 -19.44 -18.40 -6.30
CA GLU A 176 -18.99 -18.97 -5.01
C GLU A 176 -17.47 -18.86 -4.91
N ILE A 177 -16.97 -18.09 -3.92
CA ILE A 177 -15.56 -17.70 -3.70
C ILE A 177 -14.68 -18.49 -4.64
N GLU A 178 -14.32 -17.88 -5.78
CA GLU A 178 -13.71 -18.56 -6.90
C GLU A 178 -12.74 -19.62 -6.36
N ARG A 179 -13.19 -20.89 -6.33
CA ARG A 179 -12.30 -22.03 -6.22
C ARG A 179 -11.69 -22.11 -7.58
N SER A 180 -10.79 -21.17 -7.86
CA SER A 180 -10.01 -21.23 -9.04
C SER A 180 -9.46 -22.66 -9.12
N PRO A 181 -9.49 -23.34 -10.27
CA PRO A 181 -8.73 -24.58 -10.41
C PRO A 181 -7.22 -24.33 -10.12
N VAL A 182 -6.80 -23.06 -10.09
CA VAL A 182 -5.53 -22.54 -9.57
C VAL A 182 -5.68 -21.77 -8.24
N ASN A 183 -6.56 -22.23 -7.34
CA ASN A 183 -6.68 -21.66 -6.00
C ASN A 183 -5.36 -21.84 -5.24
N SER A 184 -4.88 -20.73 -4.70
CA SER A 184 -3.56 -20.55 -4.13
C SER A 184 -3.24 -21.44 -2.92
N ALA A 185 -4.22 -22.15 -2.35
CA ALA A 185 -3.95 -23.17 -1.34
C ALA A 185 -3.33 -24.45 -1.94
N SER A 186 -3.72 -24.82 -3.16
CA SER A 186 -3.08 -25.91 -3.89
C SER A 186 -1.76 -25.45 -4.52
N LEU A 187 -1.66 -24.20 -5.00
CA LEU A 187 -0.41 -23.64 -5.54
C LEU A 187 0.61 -23.15 -4.49
N SER A 188 0.21 -22.88 -3.24
CA SER A 188 1.18 -22.55 -2.17
C SER A 188 1.78 -23.80 -1.53
N MET A 189 1.12 -24.96 -1.65
CA MET A 189 1.64 -26.26 -1.22
C MET A 189 2.26 -27.07 -2.37
N LEU A 190 1.98 -26.72 -3.62
CA LEU A 190 2.70 -27.25 -4.78
C LEU A 190 3.90 -26.33 -5.07
N PRO A 191 5.09 -26.88 -5.38
CA PRO A 191 6.16 -26.04 -5.92
C PRO A 191 5.62 -25.28 -7.13
N TRP A 192 5.95 -23.98 -7.22
CA TRP A 192 5.60 -23.12 -8.34
C TRP A 192 5.78 -23.91 -9.64
N PRO A 193 4.79 -23.95 -10.56
CA PRO A 193 4.92 -24.73 -11.78
C PRO A 193 6.14 -24.23 -12.54
N LYS A 194 7.26 -24.92 -12.39
CA LYS A 194 8.49 -24.65 -13.12
C LYS A 194 8.15 -25.01 -14.57
N PRO A 195 8.17 -24.07 -15.50
CA PRO A 195 7.97 -24.40 -16.90
C PRO A 195 9.02 -25.45 -17.29
N ALA A 196 8.62 -26.46 -18.06
CA ALA A 196 9.53 -27.52 -18.52
C ALA A 196 10.75 -26.93 -19.27
N ILE A 197 10.56 -25.75 -19.86
CA ILE A 197 11.59 -24.93 -20.48
C ILE A 197 11.35 -23.51 -19.99
N TRP A 198 12.29 -22.94 -19.25
CA TRP A 198 12.26 -21.52 -18.92
C TRP A 198 12.46 -20.70 -20.20
N PRO A 199 11.72 -19.60 -20.39
CA PRO A 199 12.03 -18.67 -21.47
C PRO A 199 13.48 -18.20 -21.30
N SER A 200 14.20 -18.10 -22.42
CA SER A 200 15.56 -17.58 -22.46
C SER A 200 15.60 -16.22 -21.77
N VAL A 201 16.54 -16.07 -20.84
CA VAL A 201 16.79 -14.79 -20.15
C VAL A 201 17.05 -13.69 -21.21
N PRO A 202 16.37 -12.53 -21.11
CA PRO A 202 16.59 -11.43 -22.03
C PRO A 202 18.08 -11.01 -22.13
N PRO A 203 18.57 -10.55 -23.29
CA PRO A 203 19.98 -10.22 -23.47
C PRO A 203 20.49 -9.09 -22.55
N ASP A 204 19.57 -8.27 -22.05
CA ASP A 204 19.76 -7.14 -21.16
C ASP A 204 19.61 -7.49 -19.67
N ALA A 205 19.38 -8.76 -19.34
CA ALA A 205 19.24 -9.16 -17.94
C ALA A 205 20.55 -9.02 -17.15
N LEU A 206 20.42 -8.68 -15.87
CA LEU A 206 21.55 -8.52 -14.96
C LEU A 206 22.31 -9.85 -14.77
N SER A 207 23.64 -9.78 -14.61
CA SER A 207 24.52 -10.94 -14.39
C SER A 207 24.10 -11.83 -13.19
N GLU A 208 23.40 -11.24 -12.21
CA GLU A 208 22.84 -11.96 -11.07
C GLU A 208 21.68 -12.90 -11.45
N VAL A 209 20.89 -12.53 -12.46
CA VAL A 209 19.80 -13.36 -13.02
C VAL A 209 20.39 -14.62 -13.66
N PHE A 210 21.45 -14.47 -14.46
CA PHE A 210 22.18 -15.60 -15.05
C PHE A 210 22.84 -16.51 -14.00
N THR A 211 23.25 -15.94 -12.86
CA THR A 211 23.84 -16.71 -11.76
C THR A 211 22.77 -17.54 -11.03
N LYS A 212 21.60 -16.94 -10.75
CA LYS A 212 20.45 -17.64 -10.15
C LYS A 212 19.85 -18.69 -11.09
N GLU A 213 19.90 -18.45 -12.40
CA GLU A 213 19.53 -19.43 -13.43
C GLU A 213 20.44 -20.67 -13.36
N LYS A 214 21.77 -20.50 -13.39
CA LYS A 214 22.73 -21.62 -13.30
C LYS A 214 22.56 -22.47 -12.05
N VAL A 215 22.34 -21.83 -10.89
CA VAL A 215 22.08 -22.53 -9.63
C VAL A 215 20.77 -23.34 -9.70
N SER A 216 19.71 -22.80 -10.31
CA SER A 216 18.43 -23.49 -10.49
C SER A 216 18.54 -24.73 -11.41
N TYR A 217 19.39 -24.69 -12.44
CA TYR A 217 19.68 -25.85 -13.28
C TYR A 217 20.45 -26.95 -12.53
N GLN A 218 21.32 -26.59 -11.60
CA GLN A 218 22.15 -27.55 -10.86
C GLN A 218 21.35 -28.39 -9.86
N TYR A 219 20.24 -27.86 -9.33
CA TYR A 219 19.27 -28.59 -8.50
C TYR A 219 18.22 -29.39 -9.31
N ALA A 220 18.23 -29.32 -10.64
CA ALA A 220 17.29 -30.06 -11.50
C ALA A 220 17.88 -31.35 -12.11
N VAL A 221 19.16 -31.64 -11.83
CA VAL A 221 19.91 -32.79 -12.39
C VAL A 221 20.32 -33.81 -11.30
N CYS A 222 19.64 -33.82 -10.15
CA CYS A 222 19.78 -34.87 -9.13
C CYS A 222 18.44 -35.55 -8.86
#